data_AF-A0A3E5FGZ9-F1
#
_entry.id   AF-A0A3E5FGZ9-F1
#
_cell.length_a   1.000
_cell.length_b   1.000
_cell.length_c   1.000
_cell.angle_alpha   90.00
_cell.angle_beta   90.00
_cell.angle_gamma   90.00
#
_symmetry.space_group_name_H-M   'P 1'
#
loop_
_entity.id
_entity.type
_entity.pdbx_description
1 polymer ?
#
loop_
_entity_poly.entity_id
_entity_poly.type
_entity_poly.pdbx_seq_one_letter_code
_entity_poly.pdbx_strand_id
1 'polypeptide(L)'
;MKKSTQKQREQLMRLLKEDKLGARSIDTIKPSDAKEWALRMKDKGFSYNTINNHKRSLKASFYIAIQDDCVRKNPFDFKLSEVLENDTKEKVALTEEQEQALLSFIRTDNVYHKYYDDVLILLKTGLRISELCGLTIMDVDFIHEVVVIDHQLLKSKEQGYYIETPKTKSGTRQVPLSKETIQAFQRMMKKRPKAEPFVIDG
;
A
#
# COMPACT_ATOMS: atom_id res chain seq x y z
N MET A 1 15.04 -7.18 3.09
CA MET A 1 13.55 -7.30 3.12
C MET A 1 12.98 -5.91 3.43
N LYS A 2 11.85 -5.50 2.81
CA LYS A 2 11.27 -4.16 3.06
C LYS A 2 10.59 -4.09 4.44
N LYS A 3 10.57 -2.91 5.07
CA LYS A 3 10.02 -2.69 6.43
C LYS A 3 8.53 -3.01 6.53
N SER A 4 7.74 -2.63 5.52
CA SER A 4 6.31 -2.96 5.47
C SER A 4 6.06 -4.47 5.51
N THR A 5 6.88 -5.26 4.82
CA THR A 5 6.81 -6.72 4.85
C THR A 5 7.14 -7.28 6.23
N GLN A 6 8.14 -6.71 6.92
CA GLN A 6 8.47 -7.12 8.29
C GLN A 6 7.29 -6.89 9.25
N LYS A 7 6.67 -5.70 9.20
CA LYS A 7 5.51 -5.37 10.05
C LYS A 7 4.31 -6.30 9.81
N GLN A 8 4.03 -6.64 8.55
CA GLN A 8 2.96 -7.60 8.23
C GLN A 8 3.25 -8.99 8.81
N ARG A 9 4.50 -9.44 8.79
CA ARG A 9 4.91 -10.71 9.40
C ARG A 9 4.81 -10.67 10.92
N GLU A 10 5.27 -9.59 11.56
CA GLU A 10 5.15 -9.38 13.00
C GLU A 10 3.68 -9.39 13.44
N GLN A 11 2.79 -8.74 12.70
CA GLN A 11 1.36 -8.78 12.95
C GLN A 11 0.80 -10.20 12.87
N LEU A 12 1.12 -10.96 11.82
CA LEU A 12 0.70 -12.36 11.71
C LEU A 12 1.23 -13.20 12.87
N MET A 13 2.50 -13.03 13.25
CA MET A 13 3.10 -13.75 14.37
C MET A 13 2.40 -13.44 15.70
N ARG A 14 2.02 -12.17 15.93
CA ARG A 14 1.21 -11.80 17.09
C ARG A 14 -0.15 -12.48 17.08
N LEU A 15 -0.84 -12.50 15.94
CA LEU A 15 -2.13 -13.18 15.79
C LEU A 15 -2.03 -14.68 16.06
N LEU A 16 -0.96 -15.33 15.63
CA LEU A 16 -0.71 -16.74 15.92
C LEU A 16 -0.46 -16.98 17.40
N LYS A 17 0.31 -16.12 18.08
CA LYS A 17 0.53 -16.22 19.53
C LYS A 17 -0.77 -16.08 20.34
N GLU A 18 -1.70 -15.28 19.86
CA GLU A 18 -2.99 -15.01 20.49
C GLU A 18 -4.11 -16.00 20.07
N ASP A 19 -3.87 -16.87 19.09
CA ASP A 19 -4.86 -17.85 18.60
C ASP A 19 -4.44 -19.28 18.95
N LYS A 20 -5.42 -20.12 19.30
CA LYS A 20 -5.19 -21.54 19.62
C LYS A 20 -4.43 -22.29 18.52
N LEU A 21 -4.53 -21.87 17.26
CA LEU A 21 -3.80 -22.48 16.15
C LEU A 21 -2.27 -22.35 16.30
N GLY A 22 -1.77 -21.19 16.77
CA GLY A 22 -0.33 -20.94 16.81
C GLY A 22 0.45 -21.76 17.85
N ALA A 23 -0.25 -22.32 18.83
CA ALA A 23 0.34 -23.21 19.83
C ALA A 23 0.35 -24.70 19.40
N ARG A 24 -0.27 -25.05 18.27
CA ARG A 24 -0.39 -26.44 17.83
C ARG A 24 0.84 -26.89 17.05
N SER A 25 1.19 -28.16 17.24
CA SER A 25 2.19 -28.82 16.39
C SER A 25 1.68 -28.93 14.95
N ILE A 26 2.56 -28.62 13.99
CA ILE A 26 2.22 -28.46 12.56
C ILE A 26 1.68 -29.74 11.92
N ASP A 27 2.14 -30.90 12.38
CA ASP A 27 1.71 -32.24 11.94
C ASP A 27 0.28 -32.59 12.38
N THR A 28 -0.25 -31.91 13.41
CA THR A 28 -1.61 -32.12 13.89
C THR A 28 -2.65 -31.26 13.19
N ILE A 29 -2.23 -30.21 12.45
CA ILE A 29 -3.15 -29.21 11.90
C ILE A 29 -3.84 -29.75 10.65
N LYS A 30 -5.18 -29.82 10.69
CA LYS A 30 -6.03 -30.30 9.60
C LYS A 30 -6.62 -29.12 8.81
N PRO A 31 -7.11 -29.36 7.58
CA PRO A 31 -7.83 -28.34 6.82
C PRO A 31 -9.03 -27.74 7.58
N SER A 32 -9.75 -28.54 8.39
CA SER A 32 -10.84 -28.03 9.24
C SER A 32 -10.35 -26.98 10.25
N ASP A 33 -9.20 -27.20 10.86
CA ASP A 33 -8.59 -26.28 11.84
C ASP A 33 -8.23 -24.94 11.19
N ALA A 34 -7.70 -24.99 9.95
CA ALA A 34 -7.37 -23.80 9.17
C ALA A 34 -8.61 -23.01 8.73
N LYS A 35 -9.72 -23.71 8.41
CA LYS A 35 -11.02 -23.08 8.12
C LYS A 35 -11.61 -22.44 9.38
N GLU A 36 -11.58 -23.13 10.52
CA GLU A 36 -12.00 -22.55 11.81
C GLU A 36 -11.16 -21.34 12.20
N TRP A 37 -9.84 -21.36 11.93
CA TRP A 37 -8.99 -20.20 12.15
C TRP A 37 -9.47 -19.00 11.32
N ALA A 38 -9.83 -19.20 10.05
CA ALA A 38 -10.34 -18.12 9.21
C ALA A 38 -11.65 -17.54 9.76
N LEU A 39 -12.56 -18.38 10.27
CA LEU A 39 -13.79 -17.96 10.95
C LEU A 39 -13.48 -17.12 12.20
N ARG A 40 -12.58 -17.58 13.07
CA ARG A 40 -12.15 -16.80 14.25
C ARG A 40 -11.52 -15.47 13.88
N MET A 41 -10.75 -15.41 12.79
CA MET A 41 -10.20 -14.12 12.33
C MET A 41 -11.31 -13.18 11.84
N LYS A 42 -12.35 -13.72 11.20
CA LYS A 42 -13.53 -12.93 10.81
C LYS A 42 -14.27 -12.41 12.04
N ASP A 43 -14.47 -13.23 13.07
CA ASP A 43 -15.11 -12.84 14.34
C ASP A 43 -14.32 -11.76 15.08
N LYS A 44 -12.98 -11.76 14.96
CA LYS A 44 -12.10 -10.68 15.45
C LYS A 44 -12.19 -9.38 14.63
N GLY A 45 -13.01 -9.34 13.58
CA GLY A 45 -13.23 -8.15 12.75
C GLY A 45 -12.22 -7.95 11.62
N PHE A 46 -11.39 -8.94 11.29
CA PHE A 46 -10.48 -8.81 10.15
C PHE A 46 -11.24 -8.85 8.82
N SER A 47 -10.83 -8.00 7.87
CA SER A 47 -11.40 -8.00 6.52
C SER A 47 -11.02 -9.26 5.75
N TYR A 48 -11.86 -9.65 4.78
CA TYR A 48 -11.62 -10.81 3.92
C TYR A 48 -10.20 -10.81 3.30
N ASN A 49 -9.76 -9.68 2.75
CA ASN A 49 -8.44 -9.56 2.14
C ASN A 49 -7.29 -9.71 3.14
N THR A 50 -7.46 -9.26 4.39
CA THR A 50 -6.45 -9.43 5.44
C THR A 50 -6.30 -10.91 5.80
N ILE A 51 -7.42 -11.59 6.01
CA ILE A 51 -7.45 -13.03 6.31
C ILE A 51 -6.83 -13.82 5.15
N ASN A 52 -7.18 -13.47 3.90
CA ASN A 52 -6.65 -14.12 2.71
C ASN A 52 -5.12 -13.96 2.60
N ASN A 53 -4.58 -12.77 2.89
CA ASN A 53 -3.14 -12.52 2.88
C ASN A 53 -2.41 -13.30 3.98
N HIS A 54 -2.97 -13.39 5.18
CA HIS A 54 -2.44 -14.22 6.26
C HIS A 54 -2.48 -15.71 5.89
N LYS A 55 -3.60 -16.20 5.36
CA LYS A 55 -3.74 -17.56 4.84
C LYS A 55 -2.70 -17.86 3.76
N ARG A 56 -2.44 -16.95 2.82
CA ARG A 56 -1.39 -17.12 1.80
C ARG A 56 0.00 -17.26 2.42
N SER A 57 0.28 -16.50 3.48
CA SER A 57 1.55 -16.59 4.21
C SER A 57 1.69 -17.95 4.91
N LEU A 58 0.64 -18.40 5.60
CA LEU A 58 0.61 -19.71 6.25
C LEU A 58 0.69 -20.86 5.25
N LYS A 59 -0.02 -20.77 4.11
CA LYS A 59 0.08 -21.72 3.01
C LYS A 59 1.53 -21.85 2.52
N ALA A 60 2.25 -20.75 2.36
CA ALA A 60 3.66 -20.77 1.98
C ALA A 60 4.55 -21.43 3.04
N SER A 61 4.32 -21.16 4.34
CA SER A 61 5.05 -21.83 5.42
C SER A 61 4.83 -23.35 5.42
N PHE A 62 3.59 -23.80 5.25
CA PHE A 62 3.28 -25.24 5.14
C PHE A 62 3.81 -25.87 3.85
N TYR A 63 3.98 -25.10 2.77
CA TYR A 63 4.63 -25.59 1.57
C TYR A 63 6.10 -25.96 1.84
N ILE A 64 6.83 -25.10 2.57
CA ILE A 64 8.21 -25.38 2.98
C ILE A 64 8.25 -26.63 3.88
N ALA A 65 7.35 -26.73 4.86
CA ALA A 65 7.27 -27.90 5.74
C ALA A 65 6.97 -29.22 5.00
N ILE A 66 6.30 -29.18 3.85
CA ILE A 66 6.09 -30.36 3.00
C ILE A 66 7.38 -30.72 2.25
N GLN A 67 8.12 -29.72 1.75
CA GLN A 67 9.40 -29.98 1.06
C GLN A 67 10.44 -30.59 2.00
N ASP A 68 10.38 -30.24 3.29
CA ASP A 68 11.25 -30.80 4.34
C ASP A 68 10.65 -32.06 5.00
N ASP A 69 9.65 -32.70 4.38
CA ASP A 69 8.97 -33.90 4.86
C ASP A 69 8.38 -33.84 6.30
N CYS A 70 8.24 -32.64 6.86
CA CYS A 70 7.70 -32.42 8.21
C CYS A 70 6.19 -32.71 8.26
N VAL A 71 5.48 -32.47 7.15
CA VAL A 71 4.03 -32.72 7.03
C VAL A 71 3.70 -33.23 5.63
N ARG A 72 2.63 -34.04 5.50
CA ARG A 72 2.26 -34.66 4.21
C ARG A 72 1.32 -33.83 3.34
N LYS A 73 0.56 -32.90 3.93
CA LYS A 73 -0.49 -32.13 3.24
C LYS A 73 -0.52 -30.70 3.75
N ASN A 74 -0.94 -29.77 2.90
CA ASN A 74 -1.05 -28.36 3.27
C ASN A 74 -2.47 -28.05 3.78
N PRO A 75 -2.67 -27.75 5.07
CA PRO A 75 -4.00 -27.48 5.62
C PRO A 75 -4.59 -26.14 5.14
N PHE A 76 -3.77 -25.24 4.59
CA PHE A 76 -4.20 -23.94 4.04
C PHE A 76 -4.50 -23.98 2.54
N ASP A 77 -4.50 -25.16 1.92
CA ASP A 77 -4.81 -25.33 0.51
C ASP A 77 -6.32 -25.47 0.24
N PHE A 78 -7.06 -24.40 0.52
CA PHE A 78 -8.49 -24.26 0.22
C PHE A 78 -8.77 -22.88 -0.37
N LYS A 79 -9.96 -22.64 -0.96
CA LYS A 79 -10.36 -21.29 -1.36
C LYS A 79 -11.02 -20.59 -0.17
N LEU A 80 -10.61 -19.37 0.16
CA LEU A 80 -11.19 -18.67 1.31
C LEU A 80 -12.69 -18.37 1.12
N SER A 81 -13.12 -18.17 -0.13
CA SER A 81 -14.51 -17.95 -0.52
C SER A 81 -15.44 -19.13 -0.24
N GLU A 82 -14.90 -20.33 -0.01
CA GLU A 82 -15.70 -21.50 0.40
C GLU A 82 -15.98 -21.50 1.92
N VAL A 83 -15.40 -20.57 2.66
CA VAL A 83 -15.45 -20.49 4.14
C VAL A 83 -16.04 -19.17 4.60
N LEU A 84 -15.64 -18.08 3.95
CA LEU A 84 -16.08 -16.73 4.28
C LEU A 84 -16.66 -16.07 3.02
N GLU A 85 -17.76 -15.34 3.21
CA GLU A 85 -18.26 -14.42 2.20
C GLU A 85 -17.25 -13.27 1.99
N ASN A 86 -17.04 -12.89 0.73
CA ASN A 86 -16.19 -11.76 0.39
C ASN A 86 -16.99 -10.46 0.49
N ASP A 87 -16.87 -9.78 1.62
CA ASP A 87 -17.51 -8.50 1.91
C ASP A 87 -16.70 -7.28 1.45
N THR A 88 -15.74 -7.47 0.54
CA THR A 88 -14.94 -6.37 0.00
C THR A 88 -15.82 -5.48 -0.86
N LYS A 89 -16.02 -4.23 -0.41
CA LYS A 89 -16.71 -3.21 -1.20
C LYS A 89 -15.94 -2.91 -2.48
N GLU A 90 -16.68 -2.80 -3.58
CA GLU A 90 -16.13 -2.37 -4.85
C GLU A 90 -15.58 -0.95 -4.76
N LYS A 91 -14.44 -0.71 -5.40
CA LYS A 91 -13.85 0.61 -5.52
C LYS A 91 -14.33 1.22 -6.82
N VAL A 92 -15.36 2.07 -6.73
CA VAL A 92 -15.91 2.78 -7.88
C VAL A 92 -15.03 4.01 -8.17
N ALA A 93 -14.63 4.18 -9.42
CA ALA A 93 -13.90 5.36 -9.86
C ALA A 93 -14.81 6.59 -9.88
N LEU A 94 -14.25 7.78 -9.69
CA LEU A 94 -15.00 9.03 -9.84
C LEU A 94 -15.43 9.20 -11.30
N THR A 95 -16.64 9.69 -11.52
CA THR A 95 -17.04 10.19 -12.84
C THR A 95 -16.38 11.54 -13.12
N GLU A 96 -16.37 11.98 -14.38
CA GLU A 96 -15.82 13.29 -14.75
C GLU A 96 -16.52 14.43 -14.01
N GLU A 97 -17.85 14.35 -13.86
CA GLU A 97 -18.63 15.34 -13.12
C GLU A 97 -18.27 15.36 -11.63
N GLN A 98 -18.03 14.19 -11.04
CA GLN A 98 -17.61 14.07 -9.65
C GLN A 98 -16.18 14.60 -9.44
N GLU A 99 -15.27 14.33 -10.38
CA GLU A 99 -13.91 14.90 -10.38
C GLU A 99 -13.96 16.43 -10.41
N GLN A 100 -14.74 16.99 -11.34
CA GLN A 100 -14.91 18.44 -11.47
C GLN A 100 -15.55 19.06 -10.22
N ALA A 101 -16.58 18.42 -9.65
CA ALA A 101 -17.22 18.87 -8.42
C ALA A 101 -16.24 18.85 -7.23
N LEU A 102 -15.45 17.78 -7.10
CA LEU A 102 -14.42 17.66 -6.07
C LEU A 102 -13.36 18.77 -6.20
N LEU A 103 -12.82 18.97 -7.39
CA LEU A 103 -11.81 20.00 -7.64
C LEU A 103 -12.38 21.40 -7.39
N SER A 104 -13.62 21.67 -7.80
CA SER A 104 -14.30 22.95 -7.57
C SER A 104 -14.50 23.23 -6.09
N PHE A 105 -14.94 22.22 -5.33
CA PHE A 105 -15.08 22.30 -3.88
C PHE A 105 -13.74 22.60 -3.20
N ILE A 106 -12.71 21.81 -3.49
CA ILE A 106 -11.39 21.98 -2.86
C ILE A 106 -10.88 23.40 -3.14
N ARG A 107 -11.03 23.89 -4.37
CA ARG A 107 -10.54 25.20 -4.80
C ARG A 107 -11.11 26.37 -3.98
N THR A 108 -12.38 26.29 -3.58
CA THR A 108 -13.09 27.37 -2.89
C THR A 108 -13.16 27.18 -1.38
N ASP A 109 -12.84 25.99 -0.88
CA ASP A 109 -12.91 25.68 0.54
C ASP A 109 -11.80 26.37 1.36
N ASN A 110 -12.17 26.99 2.48
CA ASN A 110 -11.25 27.76 3.32
C ASN A 110 -10.14 26.91 3.98
N VAL A 111 -10.34 25.61 4.14
CA VAL A 111 -9.42 24.70 4.81
C VAL A 111 -8.61 23.87 3.81
N TYR A 112 -9.26 23.37 2.76
CA TYR A 112 -8.71 22.39 1.84
C TYR A 112 -8.10 22.99 0.57
N HIS A 113 -8.34 24.26 0.23
CA HIS A 113 -7.76 24.90 -0.98
C HIS A 113 -6.25 24.76 -1.11
N LYS A 114 -5.53 24.63 0.01
CA LYS A 114 -4.08 24.40 0.02
C LYS A 114 -3.66 23.08 -0.65
N TYR A 115 -4.54 22.08 -0.72
CA TYR A 115 -4.30 20.77 -1.33
C TYR A 115 -4.84 20.66 -2.77
N TYR A 116 -5.40 21.74 -3.33
CA TYR A 116 -5.97 21.72 -4.68
C TYR A 116 -4.97 21.19 -5.73
N ASP A 117 -3.74 21.72 -5.69
CA ASP A 117 -2.71 21.35 -6.65
C ASP A 117 -2.26 19.89 -6.47
N ASP A 118 -2.15 19.41 -5.21
CA ASP A 118 -1.82 18.01 -4.91
C ASP A 118 -2.86 17.04 -5.47
N VAL A 119 -4.15 17.31 -5.23
CA VAL A 119 -5.25 16.46 -5.69
C VAL A 119 -5.36 16.47 -7.20
N LEU A 120 -5.22 17.63 -7.84
CA LEU A 120 -5.20 17.74 -9.30
C LEU A 120 -4.06 16.91 -9.91
N ILE A 121 -2.85 16.98 -9.34
CA ILE A 121 -1.72 16.18 -9.81
C ILE A 121 -2.04 14.68 -9.68
N LEU A 122 -2.52 14.22 -8.52
CA LEU A 122 -2.86 12.80 -8.32
C LEU A 122 -3.90 12.29 -9.32
N LEU A 123 -4.94 13.08 -9.60
CA LEU A 123 -5.98 12.73 -10.57
C LEU A 123 -5.44 12.64 -12.00
N LYS A 124 -4.62 13.60 -12.42
CA LYS A 124 -4.12 13.66 -13.81
C LYS A 124 -2.93 12.72 -14.09
N THR A 125 -2.16 12.35 -13.07
CA THR A 125 -0.92 11.58 -13.24
C THR A 125 -1.02 10.14 -12.72
N GLY A 126 -2.00 9.84 -11.87
CA GLY A 126 -2.15 8.51 -11.26
C GLY A 126 -0.98 8.11 -10.36
N LEU A 127 -0.21 9.08 -9.85
CA LEU A 127 0.88 8.80 -8.93
C LEU A 127 0.38 8.17 -7.63
N ARG A 128 1.18 7.27 -7.06
CA ARG A 128 0.95 6.83 -5.68
C ARG A 128 1.28 7.98 -4.75
N ILE A 129 0.55 8.10 -3.64
CA ILE A 129 0.73 9.20 -2.69
C ILE A 129 2.18 9.36 -2.20
N SER A 130 2.87 8.25 -1.91
CA SER A 130 4.27 8.29 -1.47
C SER A 130 5.26 8.67 -2.58
N GLU A 131 4.89 8.45 -3.86
CA GLU A 131 5.67 8.95 -5.00
C GLU A 131 5.52 10.47 -5.09
N LEU A 132 4.29 11.01 -5.02
CA LEU A 132 4.05 12.46 -4.97
C LEU A 132 4.79 13.14 -3.79
N CYS A 133 4.70 12.56 -2.60
CA CYS A 133 5.41 13.09 -1.42
C CYS A 133 6.94 13.02 -1.56
N GLY A 134 7.46 12.12 -2.40
CA GLY A 134 8.89 11.97 -2.65
C GLY A 134 9.44 12.99 -3.64
N LEU A 135 8.59 13.53 -4.53
CA LEU A 135 9.06 14.39 -5.60
C LEU A 135 9.87 15.58 -5.10
N THR A 136 11.01 15.75 -5.74
CA THR A 136 11.90 16.90 -5.65
C THR A 136 11.77 17.74 -6.92
N ILE A 137 12.38 18.94 -6.90
CA ILE A 137 12.39 19.83 -8.07
C ILE A 137 13.14 19.18 -9.24
N MET A 138 14.12 18.32 -8.95
CA MET A 138 14.94 17.66 -9.97
C MET A 138 14.18 16.57 -10.73
N ASP A 139 13.06 16.09 -10.18
CA ASP A 139 12.27 15.02 -10.78
C ASP A 139 11.27 15.54 -11.83
N VAL A 140 11.04 16.86 -11.88
CA VAL A 140 10.09 17.49 -12.81
C VAL A 140 10.84 18.15 -13.95
N ASP A 141 10.77 17.54 -15.14
CA ASP A 141 11.33 18.08 -16.37
C ASP A 141 10.26 18.88 -17.12
N PHE A 142 10.29 20.21 -16.94
CA PHE A 142 9.38 21.13 -17.61
C PHE A 142 9.69 21.33 -19.10
N ILE A 143 10.88 20.95 -19.57
CA ILE A 143 11.27 21.09 -20.99
C ILE A 143 10.64 19.95 -21.78
N HIS A 144 10.78 18.72 -21.26
CA HIS A 144 10.23 17.52 -21.88
C HIS A 144 8.81 17.18 -21.38
N GLU A 145 8.26 18.00 -20.49
CA GLU A 145 6.92 17.87 -19.91
C GLU A 145 6.68 16.50 -19.25
N VAL A 146 7.65 16.02 -18.47
CA VAL A 146 7.56 14.73 -17.77
C VAL A 146 7.92 14.86 -16.29
N VAL A 147 7.35 14.00 -15.46
CA VAL A 147 7.86 13.73 -14.11
C VAL A 147 8.50 12.35 -14.06
N VAL A 148 9.71 12.29 -13.52
CA VAL A 148 10.48 11.07 -13.32
C VAL A 148 10.12 10.46 -11.97
N ILE A 149 9.69 9.21 -11.99
CA ILE A 149 9.33 8.46 -10.78
C ILE A 149 10.34 7.34 -10.61
N ASP A 150 11.31 7.55 -9.73
CA ASP A 150 12.38 6.60 -9.40
C ASP A 150 12.56 6.39 -7.89
N HIS A 151 11.77 7.06 -7.06
CA HIS A 151 11.75 6.90 -5.62
C HIS A 151 10.40 7.28 -5.00
N GLN A 152 10.24 6.99 -3.71
CA GLN A 152 9.09 7.39 -2.90
C GLN A 152 9.55 7.77 -1.50
N LEU A 153 8.88 8.75 -0.89
CA LEU A 153 9.09 9.13 0.50
C LEU A 153 8.15 8.35 1.40
N LEU A 154 8.73 7.65 2.38
CA LEU A 154 8.02 6.88 3.37
C LEU A 154 8.34 7.41 4.78
N LYS A 155 7.47 7.08 5.73
CA LYS A 155 7.65 7.40 7.15
C LYS A 155 7.40 6.17 8.01
N SER A 156 8.28 5.88 8.96
CA SER A 156 8.06 4.88 10.01
C SER A 156 8.21 5.51 11.39
N LYS A 157 7.59 4.88 12.40
CA LYS A 157 7.71 5.32 13.79
C LYS A 157 9.16 5.21 14.30
N GLU A 158 9.92 4.23 13.83
CA GLU A 158 11.28 3.96 14.33
C GLU A 158 12.35 4.83 13.66
N GLN A 159 12.26 5.08 12.35
CA GLN A 159 13.30 5.79 11.58
C GLN A 159 12.91 7.23 11.24
N GLY A 160 11.64 7.61 11.37
CA GLY A 160 11.16 8.86 10.79
C GLY A 160 11.02 8.72 9.26
N TYR A 161 11.42 9.75 8.52
CA TYR A 161 11.37 9.76 7.06
C TYR A 161 12.52 8.94 6.47
N TYR A 162 12.24 8.23 5.37
CA TYR A 162 13.24 7.50 4.59
C TYR A 162 12.79 7.39 3.14
N ILE A 163 13.75 7.32 2.23
CA ILE A 163 13.53 7.15 0.80
C ILE A 163 13.58 5.67 0.44
N GLU A 164 12.66 5.23 -0.41
CA GLU A 164 12.67 3.88 -0.94
C GLU A 164 12.63 3.91 -2.46
N THR A 165 13.63 3.28 -3.09
CA THR A 165 13.69 3.11 -4.53
C THR A 165 12.94 1.85 -4.97
N PRO A 166 12.46 1.79 -6.22
CA PRO A 166 11.88 0.57 -6.77
C PRO A 166 12.85 -0.61 -6.67
N LYS A 167 12.32 -1.81 -6.38
CA LYS A 167 13.14 -3.04 -6.27
C LYS A 167 13.82 -3.41 -7.58
N THR A 168 13.25 -2.99 -8.71
CA THR A 168 13.66 -3.35 -10.06
C THR A 168 13.64 -2.11 -10.94
N LYS A 169 14.48 -2.10 -11.98
CA LYS A 169 14.53 -1.00 -12.97
C LYS A 169 13.17 -0.73 -13.61
N SER A 170 12.33 -1.75 -13.76
CA SER A 170 10.97 -1.62 -14.30
C SER A 170 10.02 -0.78 -13.44
N GLY A 171 10.39 -0.49 -12.18
CA GLY A 171 9.59 0.39 -11.33
C GLY A 171 9.89 1.87 -11.50
N THR A 172 10.99 2.21 -12.19
CA THR A 172 11.29 3.58 -12.61
C THR A 172 10.52 3.90 -13.90
N ARG A 173 9.83 5.04 -13.94
CA ARG A 173 9.01 5.45 -15.10
C ARG A 173 8.97 6.97 -15.25
N GLN A 174 8.69 7.42 -16.47
CA GLN A 174 8.35 8.82 -16.75
C GLN A 174 6.84 8.93 -16.95
N VAL A 175 6.22 9.95 -16.36
CA VAL A 175 4.80 10.24 -16.52
C VAL A 175 4.67 11.58 -17.25
N PRO A 176 4.05 11.61 -18.45
CA PRO A 176 3.79 12.85 -19.17
C PRO A 176 2.89 13.80 -18.36
N LEU A 177 3.15 15.09 -18.46
CA LEU A 177 2.42 16.14 -17.76
C LEU A 177 1.54 16.90 -18.72
N SER A 178 0.26 17.04 -18.38
CA SER A 178 -0.60 17.98 -19.09
C SER A 178 -0.23 19.43 -18.73
N LYS A 179 -0.65 20.39 -19.56
CA LYS A 179 -0.51 21.81 -19.28
C LYS A 179 -1.04 22.21 -17.89
N GLU A 180 -2.15 21.60 -17.48
CA GLU A 180 -2.78 21.86 -16.17
C GLU A 180 -1.90 21.35 -15.02
N THR A 181 -1.31 20.16 -15.18
CA THR A 181 -0.40 19.57 -14.20
C THR A 181 0.91 20.36 -14.09
N ILE A 182 1.46 20.81 -15.21
CA ILE A 182 2.63 21.71 -15.24
C ILE A 182 2.36 22.99 -14.44
N GLN A 183 1.20 23.62 -14.68
CA GLN A 183 0.81 24.81 -13.93
C GLN A 183 0.61 24.52 -12.44
N ALA A 184 0.09 23.34 -12.09
CA ALA A 184 -0.07 22.92 -10.70
C ALA A 184 1.29 22.79 -9.99
N PHE A 185 2.27 22.11 -10.61
CA PHE A 185 3.63 22.02 -10.09
C PHE A 185 4.27 23.41 -9.92
N GLN A 186 4.12 24.29 -10.91
CA GLN A 186 4.64 25.66 -10.83
C GLN A 186 4.01 26.46 -9.67
N ARG A 187 2.70 26.33 -9.44
CA ARG A 187 2.01 26.97 -8.30
C ARG A 187 2.51 26.40 -6.96
N MET A 188 2.67 25.09 -6.85
CA MET A 188 3.22 24.45 -5.65
C MET A 188 4.62 24.96 -5.34
N MET A 189 5.50 25.01 -6.35
CA MET A 189 6.87 25.51 -6.18
C MET A 189 6.90 26.97 -5.72
N LYS A 190 6.01 27.82 -6.26
CA LYS A 190 5.90 29.24 -5.84
C LYS A 190 5.34 29.41 -4.43
N LYS A 191 4.38 28.58 -4.02
CA LYS A 191 3.75 28.63 -2.69
C LYS A 191 4.66 28.07 -1.59
N ARG A 192 5.64 27.23 -1.95
CA ARG A 192 6.52 26.57 -0.98
C ARG A 192 7.32 27.66 -0.23
N PRO A 193 7.17 27.77 1.10
CA PRO A 193 7.98 28.71 1.87
C PRO A 193 9.46 28.35 1.70
N LYS A 194 10.33 29.35 1.81
CA LYS A 194 11.79 29.14 1.88
C LYS A 194 12.10 28.42 3.20
N ALA A 195 11.93 27.10 3.21
CA ALA A 195 12.34 26.24 4.29
C ALA A 195 13.80 25.84 4.07
N GLU A 196 14.53 25.62 5.15
CA GLU A 196 15.86 25.03 5.05
C GLU A 196 15.75 23.65 4.38
N PRO A 197 16.63 23.34 3.41
CA PRO A 197 16.71 22.00 2.84
C PRO A 197 16.93 20.99 3.96
N PHE A 198 16.06 19.99 4.06
CA PHE A 198 16.25 18.86 4.95
C PHE A 198 16.66 17.66 4.12
N VAL A 199 17.77 17.04 4.52
CA VAL A 199 18.35 15.90 3.81
C VAL A 199 17.86 14.62 4.49
N ILE A 200 17.26 13.73 3.71
CA ILE A 200 16.83 12.41 4.16
C ILE A 200 17.79 11.39 3.56
N ASP A 201 18.33 10.53 4.41
CA ASP A 201 19.25 9.44 4.06
C ASP A 201 20.64 9.85 3.51
N GLY A 202 21.05 11.12 3.67
CA GLY A 202 22.42 11.61 3.46
C GLY A 202 22.70 12.17 2.07
#